data_AF-K2FBW0-F1
#
_entry.id   AF-K2FBW0-F1
#
_cell.length_a   1.000
_cell.length_b   1.000
_cell.length_c   1.000
_cell.angle_alpha   90.00
_cell.angle_beta   90.00
_cell.angle_gamma   90.00
#
_symmetry.space_group_name_H-M   'P 1'
#
loop_
_entity.id
_entity.type
_entity.pdbx_description
1 polymer ?
#
loop_
_entity_poly.entity_id
_entity_poly.type
_entity_poly.pdbx_seq_one_letter_code
_entity_poly.pdbx_strand_id
1 'polypeptide(L)' 'MKGLKWTLALVNMSLALMLKIRAQKLQEARRFFETRNVLEVDCGALVKRAPLDPNIDCL' A
#
# COMPACT_ATOMS: atom_id res chain seq x y z
N MET A 1 -13.23 25.26 -21.81
CA MET A 1 -12.30 24.15 -21.46
C MET A 1 -11.23 24.49 -20.41
N LYS A 2 -11.15 25.72 -19.86
CA LYS A 2 -10.14 26.06 -18.83
C LYS A 2 -10.46 25.47 -17.45
N GLY A 3 -11.74 25.43 -17.04
CA GLY A 3 -12.16 24.91 -15.73
C GLY A 3 -11.82 23.43 -15.47
N LEU A 4 -11.98 22.56 -16.47
CA LEU A 4 -11.72 21.11 -16.33
C LEU A 4 -10.23 20.80 -16.05
N LYS A 5 -9.31 21.62 -16.56
CA LYS A 5 -7.86 21.45 -16.35
C LYS A 5 -7.43 21.77 -14.92
N TRP A 6 -8.06 22.76 -14.27
CA TRP A 6 -7.76 23.13 -12.88
C TRP A 6 -8.26 22.07 -11.89
N THR A 7 -9.44 21.50 -12.16
CA THR A 7 -9.99 20.42 -11.33
C THR A 7 -9.10 19.18 -11.35
N LEU A 8 -8.59 18.79 -12.53
CA LEU A 8 -7.66 17.66 -12.67
C LEU A 8 -6.33 17.91 -11.92
N ALA A 9 -5.78 19.12 -12.01
CA ALA A 9 -4.55 19.47 -11.30
C ALA A 9 -4.70 19.40 -9.78
N LEU A 10 -5.83 19.88 -9.23
CA LEU A 10 -6.12 19.82 -7.80
C LEU A 10 -6.32 18.39 -7.30
N VAL A 11 -7.02 17.54 -8.07
CA VAL A 11 -7.18 16.12 -7.75
C VAL A 11 -5.83 15.39 -7.76
N ASN A 12 -4.99 15.67 -8.75
CA ASN A 12 -3.65 15.06 -8.84
C ASN A 12 -2.74 15.47 -7.68
N MET A 13 -2.79 16.73 -7.25
CA MET A 13 -2.03 17.20 -6.08
C MET A 13 -2.50 16.53 -4.79
N SER A 14 -3.82 16.37 -4.62
CA SER A 14 -4.41 15.65 -3.47
C SER A 14 -3.99 14.17 -3.44
N LEU A 15 -4.03 13.50 -4.60
CA LEU A 15 -3.60 12.12 -4.73
C LEU A 15 -2.10 11.96 -4.43
N ALA A 16 -1.25 12.83 -4.96
CA ALA A 16 0.18 12.81 -4.69
C ALA A 16 0.49 12.99 -3.19
N LEU A 17 -0.23 13.90 -2.52
CA LEU A 17 -0.11 14.09 -1.07
C LEU A 17 -0.52 12.82 -0.31
N MET A 18 -1.64 12.18 -0.68
CA MET A 18 -2.09 10.93 -0.07
C MET A 18 -1.05 9.81 -0.22
N LEU A 19 -0.47 9.65 -1.41
CA LEU A 19 0.57 8.65 -1.66
C LEU A 19 1.83 8.92 -0.84
N LYS A 20 2.22 10.19 -0.68
CA LYS A 20 3.34 10.59 0.17
C LYS A 20 3.09 10.23 1.64
N ILE A 21 1.92 10.55 2.17
CA ILE A 21 1.53 10.21 3.55
C ILE A 21 1.53 8.68 3.74
N ARG A 22 0.97 7.94 2.78
CA ARG A 22 0.97 6.47 2.82
C ARG A 22 2.38 5.90 2.86
N ALA A 23 3.30 6.42 2.04
CA ALA A 23 4.69 5.99 2.03
C ALA A 23 5.39 6.25 3.38
N GLN A 24 5.15 7.41 3.99
CA GLN A 24 5.68 7.74 5.32
C GLN A 24 5.16 6.77 6.40
N LYS A 25 3.86 6.48 6.39
CA LYS A 25 3.25 5.55 7.36
C LYS A 25 3.79 4.12 7.22
N LEU A 26 4.01 3.66 5.99
CA LEU A 26 4.66 2.36 5.75
C LEU A 26 6.10 2.35 6.28
N GLN A 27 6.85 3.43 6.09
CA GLN A 27 8.22 3.55 6.62
C GLN A 27 8.24 3.55 8.15
N GLU A 28 7.32 4.26 8.81
CA GLU A 28 7.17 4.26 10.27
C GLU A 28 6.88 2.85 10.80
N ALA A 29 5.97 2.11 10.14
CA ALA A 29 5.64 0.74 10.52
C ALA A 29 6.85 -0.20 10.41
N ARG A 30 7.64 -0.11 9.33
CA ARG A 30 8.87 -0.90 9.18
C ARG A 30 9.88 -0.64 10.30
N ARG A 31 10.12 0.63 10.63
CA ARG A 31 11.03 1.01 11.74
C ARG A 31 10.57 0.44 13.08
N PHE A 32 9.26 0.41 13.34
CA PHE A 32 8.72 -0.18 14.56
C PHE A 32 9.11 -1.65 14.73
N PHE A 33 9.09 -2.44 13.65
CA PHE A 33 9.51 -3.84 13.65
C PHE A 33 11.03 -4.00 13.72
N GLU A 34 11.77 -3.18 12.96
CA GLU A 34 13.23 -3.15 12.94
C GLU A 34 13.81 -2.93 14.35
N THR A 35 13.29 -1.94 15.10
CA THR A 35 13.72 -1.67 16.49
C THR A 35 13.47 -2.82 17.47
N ARG A 36 12.68 -3.83 17.09
CA ARG A 36 12.38 -5.03 17.87
C ARG A 36 13.11 -6.27 17.33
N ASN A 37 14.05 -6.09 16.40
CA ASN A 37 14.77 -7.15 15.71
C ASN A 37 13.83 -8.14 14.98
N VAL A 38 12.70 -7.64 14.46
CA VAL A 38 11.81 -8.42 13.60
C VAL A 38 12.25 -8.23 12.15
N LEU A 39 12.59 -9.34 11.48
CA LEU A 39 13.06 -9.35 10.10
C LEU A 39 11.88 -9.28 9.11
N GLU A 40 11.89 -8.31 8.21
CA GLU A 40 10.98 -8.26 7.05
C GLU A 40 11.48 -9.24 5.98
N VAL A 41 10.58 -10.10 5.47
CA VAL A 41 10.88 -11.09 4.42
C VAL A 41 9.90 -10.94 3.27
N ASP A 42 10.37 -11.12 2.04
CA ASP A 42 9.53 -11.15 0.85
C ASP A 42 9.11 -12.60 0.55
N CYS A 43 7.80 -12.81 0.42
CA CYS A 43 7.18 -14.11 0.19
C CYS A 43 6.55 -14.13 -1.20
N GLY A 44 6.67 -15.25 -1.91
CA GLY A 44 6.09 -15.39 -3.25
C GLY A 44 4.58 -15.13 -3.26
N ALA A 45 4.12 -14.29 -4.20
CA ALA A 45 2.71 -13.96 -4.37
C ALA A 45 1.87 -15.14 -4.91
N LEU A 46 2.51 -16.10 -5.59
CA LEU A 46 1.88 -17.31 -6.09
C LEU A 46 2.32 -18.51 -5.27
N VAL A 47 1.35 -19.31 -4.84
CA VAL A 47 1.57 -20.50 -4.03
C VAL A 47 0.99 -21.73 -4.71
N LYS A 48 1.62 -22.89 -4.51
CA LYS A 48 1.15 -24.16 -5.09
C LYS A 48 -0.22 -24.59 -4.56
N ARG A 49 -0.58 -24.17 -3.34
CA ARG A 49 -1.87 -24.45 -2.70
C ARG A 49 -2.31 -23.23 -1.91
N ALA A 50 -3.54 -22.78 -2.14
CA ALA A 50 -4.18 -21.70 -1.40
C ALA A 50 -4.49 -22.14 0.06
N PRO A 51 -4.61 -21.19 1.01
CA PRO A 51 -5.02 -21.49 2.38
C PRO A 51 -6.44 -22.08 2.41
N LEU A 52 -6.68 -23.02 3.32
CA LEU A 52 -8.00 -23.66 3.53
C LEU A 52 -8.87 -22.81 4.47
N ASP A 53 -9.12 -21.56 4.10
CA ASP A 53 -10.10 -20.73 4.80
C ASP A 53 -11.42 -20.73 4.00
N PRO A 54 -12.54 -21.20 4.59
CA PRO A 54 -13.82 -21.26 3.88
C PRO A 54 -14.40 -19.90 3.50
N ASN A 55 -13.89 -18.80 4.06
CA ASN A 55 -14.33 -17.43 3.76
C ASN A 55 -13.39 -16.68 2.82
N ILE A 56 -12.29 -17.32 2.38
CA ILE A 56 -11.39 -16.74 1.38
C ILE A 56 -11.77 -17.35 0.04
N ASP A 57 -12.19 -16.51 -0.90
CA ASP A 57 -12.38 -16.92 -2.30
C ASP A 57 -11.01 -17.33 -2.86
N CYS A 58 -10.76 -18.63 -2.88
CA CYS A 58 -9.52 -19.25 -3.35
C CYS A 58 -9.63 -19.81 -4.78
N LEU A 59 -10.68 -19.44 -5.53
CA LEU A 59 -11.01 -19.97 -6.87
C LEU A 59 -10.49 -19.10 -8.01
#